data_AF-W5T0S2-F1
#
_entry.id   AF-W5T0S2-F1
#
_cell.length_a   1.000
_cell.length_b   1.000
_cell.length_c   1.000
_cell.angle_alpha   90.00
_cell.angle_beta   90.00
_cell.angle_gamma   90.00
#
_symmetry.space_group_name_H-M   'P 1'
#
loop_
_entity.id
_entity.type
_entity.pdbx_description
1 polymer ?
#
loop_
_entity_poly.entity_id
_entity_poly.type
_entity_poly.pdbx_seq_one_letter_code
_entity_poly.pdbx_strand_id
1 'polypeptide(L)' 'MIKDNGKAAKLAENNDANANVGVFPKDDTIAEGIALRAMAKGGKFANSSDADVTAAIQGATVSAVTKALDTLLLR' A
#
# COMPACT_ATOMS: atom_id res chain seq x y z
N MET A 1 -6.17 7.80 -10.24
CA MET A 1 -5.04 8.71 -9.96
C MET A 1 -4.98 8.88 -8.46
N ILE A 2 -3.82 8.65 -7.87
CA ILE A 2 -3.60 8.84 -6.43
C ILE A 2 -3.84 10.32 -6.13
N LYS A 3 -4.71 10.60 -5.16
CA LYS A 3 -5.02 11.96 -4.72
C LYS A 3 -4.20 12.30 -3.48
N ASP A 4 -3.64 13.50 -3.44
CA ASP A 4 -2.98 14.03 -2.25
C ASP A 4 -3.95 14.01 -1.05
N ASN A 5 -3.49 13.50 0.09
CA ASN A 5 -4.30 13.23 1.29
C ASN A 5 -5.53 12.33 1.06
N GLY A 6 -5.53 11.57 -0.04
CA GLY A 6 -6.55 10.58 -0.37
C GLY A 6 -6.51 9.35 0.52
N LYS A 7 -7.47 8.44 0.33
CA LYS A 7 -7.58 7.21 1.15
C LYS A 7 -6.30 6.36 1.10
N ALA A 8 -5.71 6.18 -0.08
CA ALA A 8 -4.46 5.45 -0.26
C ALA A 8 -3.28 6.09 0.49
N ALA A 9 -3.15 7.43 0.44
CA ALA A 9 -2.11 8.15 1.17
C ALA A 9 -2.26 7.98 2.68
N LYS A 10 -3.50 8.08 3.21
CA LYS A 10 -3.79 7.86 4.63
C LYS A 10 -3.52 6.42 5.07
N LEU A 11 -3.77 5.43 4.22
CA LEU A 11 -3.43 4.02 4.47
C LEU A 11 -1.90 3.83 4.55
N ALA A 12 -1.14 4.47 3.67
CA ALA A 12 0.32 4.34 3.61
C ALA A 12 1.05 5.00 4.79
N GLU A 13 0.45 5.98 5.46
CA GLU A 13 1.03 6.62 6.64
C GLU A 13 1.12 5.68 7.85
N ASN A 14 0.19 4.70 7.97
CA ASN A 14 0.16 3.72 9.05
C ASN A 14 0.31 4.36 10.45
N ASN A 15 -0.45 5.44 10.69
CA ASN A 15 -0.59 6.06 12.02
C ASN A 15 -1.85 5.50 12.70
N ASP A 16 -1.81 5.22 14.00
CA ASP A 16 -2.95 4.72 14.78
C ASP A 16 -4.17 5.66 14.69
N ALA A 17 -3.94 6.96 14.56
CA ALA A 17 -5.00 7.96 14.31
C ALA A 17 -5.67 7.82 12.93
N ASN A 18 -4.97 7.20 11.97
CA ASN A 18 -5.38 7.03 10.57
C ASN A 18 -5.81 5.60 10.23
N ALA A 19 -5.71 4.63 11.15
CA ALA A 19 -6.07 3.23 10.90
C ALA A 19 -7.55 3.03 10.50
N ASN A 20 -8.41 4.02 10.75
CA ASN A 20 -9.82 4.05 10.39
C ASN A 20 -10.08 4.66 9.00
N VAL A 21 -9.27 4.35 7.97
CA VAL A 21 -9.57 4.73 6.58
C VAL A 21 -10.81 3.98 6.09
N GLY A 22 -11.99 4.46 6.50
CA GLY A 22 -13.31 3.99 6.11
C GLY A 22 -13.42 2.49 5.91
N VAL A 23 -13.49 1.73 7.00
CA VAL A 23 -13.87 0.31 7.28
C VAL A 23 -13.65 -0.76 6.19
N PHE A 24 -13.84 -0.47 4.90
CA PHE A 24 -13.54 -1.35 3.77
C PHE A 24 -13.08 -0.53 2.53
N PRO A 25 -11.79 -0.17 2.44
CA PRO A 25 -11.24 0.37 1.20
C PRO A 25 -11.37 -0.65 0.06
N LYS A 26 -11.65 -0.16 -1.16
CA LYS A 26 -11.66 -0.99 -2.38
C LYS A 26 -10.25 -1.50 -2.69
N ASP A 27 -10.16 -2.59 -3.44
CA ASP A 27 -8.87 -3.22 -3.80
C ASP A 27 -7.92 -2.25 -4.52
N ASP A 28 -8.45 -1.33 -5.34
CA ASP A 28 -7.66 -0.28 -5.99
C ASP A 28 -6.96 0.63 -4.97
N THR A 29 -7.68 1.04 -3.93
CA THR A 29 -7.23 1.92 -2.87
C THR A 29 -6.21 1.22 -1.99
N ILE A 30 -6.39 -0.08 -1.75
CA ILE A 30 -5.43 -0.92 -1.02
C ILE A 30 -4.14 -1.06 -1.84
N ALA A 31 -4.23 -1.40 -3.12
CA ALA A 31 -3.07 -1.54 -4.00
C ALA A 31 -2.30 -0.22 -4.13
N GLU A 32 -2.99 0.91 -4.27
CA GLU A 32 -2.38 2.24 -4.26
C GLU A 32 -1.68 2.53 -2.92
N GLY A 33 -2.30 2.20 -1.79
CA GLY A 33 -1.71 2.35 -0.45
C GLY A 33 -0.46 1.49 -0.26
N ILE A 34 -0.48 0.24 -0.74
CA ILE A 34 0.68 -0.68 -0.74
C ILE A 34 1.80 -0.08 -1.59
N ALA A 35 1.52 0.36 -2.81
CA ALA A 35 2.51 0.94 -3.70
C ALA A 35 3.16 2.18 -3.07
N LEU A 36 2.36 3.09 -2.49
CA LEU A 36 2.87 4.27 -1.79
C LEU A 36 3.74 3.89 -0.59
N ARG A 37 3.30 2.94 0.25
CA ARG A 37 4.06 2.50 1.42
C ARG A 37 5.39 1.88 1.02
N ALA A 38 5.40 1.06 -0.02
CA ALA A 38 6.58 0.37 -0.50
C ALA A 38 7.63 1.31 -1.10
N MET A 39 7.19 2.36 -1.80
CA MET A 39 8.07 3.36 -2.39
C MET A 39 8.54 4.43 -1.38
N ALA A 40 7.85 4.58 -0.25
CA ALA A 40 8.24 5.52 0.79
C ALA A 40 9.57 5.10 1.46
N LYS A 41 10.42 6.09 1.74
CA LYS A 41 11.68 5.87 2.47
C LYS A 41 11.40 5.26 3.84
N GLY A 42 11.96 4.08 4.10
CA GLY A 42 11.74 3.36 5.37
C GLY A 42 10.39 2.65 5.46
N GLY A 43 9.65 2.53 4.35
CA GLY A 43 8.42 1.76 4.26
C GLY A 43 8.58 0.32 4.73
N LYS A 44 7.67 -0.12 5.60
CA LYS A 44 7.60 -1.48 6.16
C LYS A 44 6.15 -1.93 6.26
N PHE A 45 5.95 -3.24 6.18
CA PHE A 45 4.69 -3.92 6.42
C PHE A 45 4.82 -4.75 7.70
N ALA A 46 3.87 -4.60 8.62
CA ALA A 46 3.85 -5.37 9.86
C ALA A 46 3.41 -6.82 9.61
N ASN A 47 3.95 -7.75 10.40
CA ASN A 47 3.60 -9.16 10.42
C ASN A 47 3.55 -9.65 11.87
N SER A 48 2.73 -10.67 12.17
CA SER A 48 2.81 -11.44 13.42
C SER A 48 4.04 -12.35 13.44
N SER A 49 4.52 -12.71 14.63
CA SER A 49 5.52 -13.77 14.83
C SER A 49 5.00 -15.17 14.51
N ASP A 50 3.67 -15.34 14.47
CA ASP A 50 3.04 -16.66 14.48
C ASP A 50 2.86 -17.27 13.09
N ALA A 51 3.02 -16.47 12.03
CA ALA A 51 2.91 -16.92 10.65
C ALA A 51 3.92 -16.21 9.74
N ASP A 52 4.57 -16.97 8.86
CA ASP A 52 5.39 -16.38 7.81
C ASP A 52 4.50 -15.98 6.63
N VAL A 53 4.21 -14.69 6.52
CA VAL A 53 3.49 -14.09 5.38
C VAL A 53 4.41 -13.26 4.49
N THR A 54 5.73 -13.40 4.67
CA THR A 54 6.74 -12.57 4.00
C THR A 54 6.61 -12.66 2.48
N ALA A 55 6.45 -13.88 1.95
CA ALA A 55 6.29 -14.11 0.52
C ALA A 55 5.01 -13.45 -0.05
N ALA A 56 3.90 -13.53 0.69
CA ALA A 56 2.63 -12.92 0.28
C ALA A 56 2.72 -11.38 0.25
N ILE A 57 3.31 -10.79 1.29
CA ILE A 57 3.56 -9.33 1.36
C ILE A 57 4.45 -8.90 0.21
N GLN A 58 5.56 -9.61 -0.04
CA GLN A 58 6.47 -9.29 -1.14
C GLN A 58 5.78 -9.37 -2.50
N GLY A 59 5.01 -10.44 -2.76
CA GLY A 59 4.28 -10.61 -4.01
C GLY A 59 3.26 -9.49 -4.26
N ALA A 60 2.45 -9.16 -3.25
CA ALA A 60 1.48 -8.06 -3.34
C ALA A 60 2.18 -6.71 -3.54
N THR A 61 3.29 -6.48 -2.83
CA THR A 61 4.07 -5.25 -2.92
C THR A 61 4.67 -5.05 -4.31
N VAL A 62 5.37 -6.07 -4.83
CA VAL A 62 5.97 -6.02 -6.17
C VAL A 62 4.89 -5.82 -7.23
N SER A 63 3.78 -6.56 -7.15
CA SER A 63 2.69 -6.41 -8.12
C SER A 63 2.09 -5.00 -8.13
N ALA A 64 1.84 -4.42 -6.94
CA ALA A 64 1.29 -3.08 -6.83
C ALA A 64 2.24 -2.01 -7.38
N VAL A 65 3.54 -2.11 -7.06
CA VAL A 65 4.57 -1.17 -7.55
C VAL A 65 4.74 -1.28 -9.06
N THR A 66 4.82 -2.50 -9.61
CA THR A 66 4.92 -2.72 -11.06
C THR A 66 3.73 -2.09 -11.79
N LYS A 67 2.49 -2.35 -11.33
CA LYS A 67 1.30 -1.75 -11.96
C LYS A 67 1.28 -0.22 -11.88
N ALA A 68 1.72 0.36 -10.75
CA ALA A 68 1.81 1.81 -10.60
C ALA A 68 2.84 2.40 -11.56
N LEU A 69 3.99 1.75 -11.73
CA LEU A 69 5.04 2.16 -12.65
C LEU A 69 4.64 1.97 -14.12
N ASP A 70 4.03 0.84 -14.49
CA ASP A 70 3.50 0.60 -15.84
C ASP A 70 2.46 1.66 -16.21
N THR A 71 1.60 1.99 -15.26
CA THR A 71 0.61 3.06 -15.43
C THR A 71 1.26 4.42 -15.64
N LEU A 72 2.46 4.68 -15.10
CA LEU A 72 3.20 5.93 -15.34
C LEU A 72 3.92 5.92 -16.69
N LEU A 73 4.54 4.79 -17.06
CA LEU A 73 5.32 4.64 -18.29
C LEU A 73 4.45 4.55 -19.56
N LEU A 74 3.21 4.10 -19.43
CA LEU A 74 2.25 3.97 -20.54
C LEU A 74 1.41 5.25 -20.77
N ARG A 75 1.67 6.34 -20.04
CA ARG A 75 0.96 7.62 -20.14
C ARG A 75 1.78 8.66 -20.89
#